data_AF-A0A165HWJ3-F1
#
_entry.id   AF-A0A165HWJ3-F1
#
_cell.length_a   1.000
_cell.length_b   1.000
_cell.length_c   1.000
_cell.angle_alpha   90.00
_cell.angle_beta   90.00
_cell.angle_gamma   90.00
#
_symmetry.space_group_name_H-M   'P 1'
#
loop_
_entity.id
_entity.type
_entity.pdbx_description
1 polymer ?
#
loop_
_entity_poly.entity_id
_entity_poly.type
_entity_poly.pdbx_seq_one_letter_code
_entity_poly.pdbx_strand_id
1 'polypeptide(L)'
;DDGYLIAWDLKTGYKLQELNSVFHGLVISMRWIDLGKGDNLAFVFGCADGTLQVYQRDDDQTPFIFCSSTSAHNGFVQYISFDPNHGWIASIGGGTVHV
;
A
#
# COMPACT_ATOMS: atom_id res chain seq x y z
N ASP A 1 -17.56 -5.19 -5.49
CA ASP A 1 -17.29 -4.28 -4.37
C ASP A 1 -15.97 -3.61 -4.70
N ASP A 2 -15.97 -2.30 -4.83
CA ASP A 2 -14.77 -1.55 -5.24
C ASP A 2 -14.00 -1.15 -3.97
N GLY A 3 -12.70 -1.43 -3.93
CA GLY A 3 -11.85 -1.07 -2.81
C GLY A 3 -11.34 0.36 -2.95
N TYR A 4 -11.63 1.20 -1.96
CA TYR A 4 -11.10 2.56 -1.87
C TYR A 4 -10.11 2.66 -0.72
N LEU A 5 -9.01 3.37 -0.95
CA LEU A 5 -8.11 3.77 0.12
C LEU A 5 -8.30 5.26 0.39
N ILE A 6 -8.52 5.63 1.65
CA ILE A 6 -8.79 7.01 2.03
C ILE A 6 -7.77 7.44 3.08
N ALA A 7 -7.06 8.53 2.79
CA ALA A 7 -6.18 9.19 3.74
C ALA A 7 -6.97 10.26 4.51
N TRP A 8 -6.80 10.28 5.83
CA TRP A 8 -7.46 11.21 6.74
C TRP A 8 -6.44 11.94 7.59
N ASP A 9 -6.73 13.20 7.89
CA ASP A 9 -6.08 13.92 8.98
C ASP A 9 -6.80 13.57 10.28
N LEU A 10 -6.10 12.93 11.21
CA LEU A 10 -6.67 12.51 12.49
C LEU A 10 -6.87 13.67 13.47
N LYS A 11 -6.16 14.79 13.30
CA LYS A 11 -6.27 15.98 14.14
C LYS A 11 -7.52 16.78 13.77
N THR A 12 -7.79 16.96 12.49
CA THR A 12 -8.93 17.75 12.00
C THR A 12 -10.16 16.89 11.67
N GLY A 13 -9.96 15.60 11.41
CA GLY A 13 -11.00 14.69 10.91
C GLY A 13 -11.31 14.85 9.42
N TYR A 14 -10.59 15.72 8.70
CA TYR A 14 -10.85 15.94 7.29
C TYR A 14 -10.27 14.83 6.41
N LYS A 15 -11.01 14.49 5.35
CA LYS A 15 -10.51 13.63 4.28
C LYS A 15 -9.42 14.39 3.53
N LEU A 16 -8.20 13.86 3.56
CA LEU A 16 -7.07 14.43 2.84
C LEU A 16 -7.07 14.00 1.37
N GLN A 17 -7.30 12.71 1.13
CA GLN A 17 -7.20 12.15 -0.21
C GLN A 17 -8.02 10.86 -0.32
N GLU A 18 -8.61 10.67 -1.49
CA GLU A 18 -9.16 9.39 -1.92
C GLU A 18 -8.27 8.83 -3.02
N LEU A 19 -7.72 7.66 -2.77
CA LEU A 19 -6.82 6.96 -3.69
C LEU A 19 -7.65 5.92 -4.44
N ASN A 20 -8.08 6.32 -5.64
CA ASN A 20 -8.76 5.41 -6.55
C ASN A 20 -7.74 4.40 -7.09
N SER A 21 -7.73 3.22 -6.49
CA SER A 21 -7.11 2.06 -7.09
C SER A 21 -8.02 1.57 -8.20
N VAL A 22 -7.48 1.33 -9.40
CA VAL A 22 -8.23 0.86 -10.58
C VAL A 22 -8.71 -0.61 -10.41
N PHE A 23 -8.62 -1.18 -9.21
CA PHE A 23 -8.82 -2.60 -8.98
C PHE A 23 -10.16 -2.88 -8.34
N HIS A 24 -10.96 -3.67 -9.06
CA HIS A 24 -12.28 -4.15 -8.67
C HIS A 24 -12.20 -5.25 -7.60
N GLY A 25 -11.77 -4.90 -6.38
CA GLY A 25 -11.79 -5.85 -5.28
C GLY A 25 -11.32 -5.30 -3.93
N LEU A 26 -11.47 -6.13 -2.89
CA LEU A 26 -11.17 -5.78 -1.51
C LEU A 26 -9.67 -5.50 -1.29
N VAL A 27 -9.36 -4.42 -0.58
CA VAL A 27 -8.03 -4.18 0.01
C VAL A 27 -8.00 -4.83 1.39
N ILE A 28 -7.25 -5.91 1.53
CA ILE A 28 -7.28 -6.75 2.75
C ILE A 28 -6.08 -6.46 3.67
N SER A 29 -4.96 -5.97 3.12
CA SER A 29 -3.74 -5.74 3.87
C SER A 29 -3.01 -4.49 3.40
N MET A 30 -2.51 -3.70 4.36
CA MET A 30 -1.68 -2.52 4.12
C MET A 30 -0.60 -2.37 5.19
N ARG A 31 0.55 -1.80 4.84
CA ARG A 31 1.67 -1.53 5.77
C ARG A 31 2.35 -0.22 5.41
N TRP A 32 2.66 0.57 6.43
CA TRP A 32 3.62 1.66 6.31
C TRP A 32 5.02 1.07 6.06
N ILE A 33 5.77 1.72 5.19
CA ILE A 33 7.13 1.31 4.80
C ILE A 33 8.05 2.52 4.77
N ASP A 34 9.35 2.25 4.81
CA ASP A 34 10.39 3.25 4.59
C ASP A 34 11.08 2.96 3.25
N LEU A 35 11.17 3.98 2.39
CA LEU A 35 11.85 3.89 1.08
C LEU A 35 13.29 4.40 1.13
N GLY A 36 13.81 4.76 2.31
CA GLY A 36 15.16 5.27 2.51
C GLY A 36 15.40 6.66 1.91
N LYS A 37 14.33 7.42 1.64
CA LYS A 37 14.35 8.73 0.95
C LYS A 37 14.19 9.93 1.88
N GLY A 38 14.39 9.76 3.19
CA GLY A 38 14.19 10.81 4.19
C GLY A 38 12.84 10.67 4.90
N ASP A 39 12.23 11.80 5.31
CA ASP A 39 10.97 11.84 6.08
C ASP A 39 9.71 11.52 5.25
N ASN A 40 9.90 11.01 4.03
CA ASN A 40 8.82 10.65 3.12
C ASN A 40 7.96 9.53 3.70
N LEU A 41 6.66 9.75 3.75
CA LEU A 41 5.72 8.74 4.24
C LEU A 41 5.32 7.84 3.08
N ALA A 42 5.59 6.54 3.19
CA ALA A 42 5.24 5.57 2.17
C ALA A 42 4.47 4.39 2.76
N PHE A 43 3.62 3.78 1.95
CA PHE A 43 2.95 2.54 2.31
C PHE A 43 2.82 1.62 1.11
N VAL A 44 2.66 0.34 1.42
CA VAL A 44 2.28 -0.70 0.47
C VAL A 44 0.91 -1.26 0.85
N PHE A 45 0.09 -1.60 -0.13
CA PHE A 45 -1.10 -2.40 0.10
C PHE A 45 -1.24 -3.48 -0.97
N GLY A 46 -2.00 -4.51 -0.60
CA GLY A 46 -2.24 -5.68 -1.42
C GLY A 46 -3.64 -5.68 -2.02
N CYS A 47 -3.71 -6.01 -3.30
CA CYS A 47 -4.92 -6.02 -4.08
C CYS A 47 -5.51 -7.43 -4.22
N ALA A 48 -6.77 -7.47 -4.64
CA ALA A 48 -7.50 -8.71 -4.85
C ALA A 48 -6.97 -9.56 -6.02
N ASP A 49 -6.35 -8.91 -7.00
CA ASP A 49 -5.73 -9.55 -8.16
C ASP A 49 -4.31 -10.06 -7.88
N GLY A 50 -3.83 -9.92 -6.63
CA GLY A 50 -2.49 -10.36 -6.23
C GLY A 50 -1.39 -9.34 -6.48
N THR A 51 -1.74 -8.12 -6.89
CA THR A 51 -0.77 -7.02 -7.01
C THR A 51 -0.46 -6.37 -5.66
N LEU A 52 0.78 -5.92 -5.50
CA LEU A 52 1.22 -5.02 -4.44
C LEU A 52 1.43 -3.64 -5.03
N GLN A 53 0.91 -2.60 -4.39
CA GLN A 53 1.07 -1.22 -4.85
C GLN A 53 1.71 -0.36 -3.78
N VAL A 54 2.67 0.46 -4.18
CA VAL A 54 3.41 1.37 -3.32
C VAL A 54 3.04 2.81 -3.66
N TYR A 55 2.75 3.57 -2.62
CA TYR A 55 2.51 5.00 -2.70
C TYR A 55 3.41 5.74 -1.71
N GLN A 56 3.83 6.94 -2.08
CA GLN A 56 4.64 7.81 -1.21
C GLN A 56 4.08 9.23 -1.24
N ARG A 57 4.29 9.98 -0.16
CA ARG A 57 4.15 11.44 -0.12
C ARG A 57 5.41 12.05 0.48
N ASP A 58 5.77 13.23 0.02
CA ASP A 58 6.97 13.93 0.46
C ASP A 58 6.71 14.74 1.75
N ASP A 59 5.52 15.33 1.87
CA ASP A 59 5.12 16.16 3.03
C ASP A 59 3.62 16.00 3.36
N ASP A 60 3.21 16.47 4.53
CA ASP A 60 1.83 16.42 5.02
C ASP A 60 0.82 17.23 4.18
N GLN A 61 1.31 18.24 3.45
CA GLN A 61 0.53 19.04 2.49
C GLN A 61 0.43 18.41 1.10
N THR A 62 1.20 17.35 0.82
CA THR A 62 1.24 16.72 -0.50
C THR A 62 0.39 15.45 -0.55
N PRO A 63 -0.29 15.19 -1.67
CA PRO A 63 -1.01 13.93 -1.85
C PRO A 63 -0.03 12.75 -1.94
N PHE A 64 -0.47 11.56 -1.56
CA PHE A 64 0.20 10.33 -1.92
C PHE A 64 0.17 10.10 -3.43
N ILE A 65 1.31 9.74 -3.99
CA ILE A 65 1.53 9.50 -5.41
C ILE A 65 1.95 8.04 -5.60
N PHE A 66 1.43 7.41 -6.66
CA PHE A 66 1.79 6.06 -7.05
C PHE A 66 3.29 5.97 -7.40
N CYS A 67 3.98 4.98 -6.83
CA CYS A 67 5.40 4.73 -7.09
C CYS A 67 5.61 3.51 -7.98
N SER A 68 5.03 2.38 -7.60
CA SER A 68 5.25 1.10 -8.27
C SER A 68 4.12 0.12 -8.00
N SER A 69 3.99 -0.85 -8.92
CA SER A 69 3.11 -2.00 -8.78
C SER A 69 3.89 -3.27 -9.10
N THR A 70 3.62 -4.36 -8.37
CA THR A 70 4.26 -5.66 -8.56
C THR A 70 3.23 -6.77 -8.50
N SER A 71 3.13 -7.58 -9.55
CA SER A 71 2.32 -8.80 -9.54
C SER A 71 3.00 -9.86 -8.68
N ALA A 72 2.59 -9.95 -7.42
CA ALA A 72 3.20 -10.86 -6.46
C ALA A 72 2.49 -12.22 -6.44
N HIS A 73 1.17 -12.28 -6.52
CA HIS A 73 0.44 -13.55 -6.32
C HIS A 73 -0.58 -13.81 -7.43
N ASN A 74 -0.96 -15.08 -7.63
CA ASN A 74 -2.07 -15.49 -8.49
C ASN A 74 -3.39 -15.56 -7.69
N GLY A 75 -3.72 -14.49 -6.96
CA GLY A 75 -4.89 -14.41 -6.09
C GLY A 75 -4.71 -13.36 -4.98
N PHE A 76 -5.75 -13.16 -4.16
CA PHE A 76 -5.79 -12.09 -3.15
C PHE A 76 -4.53 -12.05 -2.28
N VAL A 77 -3.94 -10.86 -2.14
CA VAL A 77 -2.91 -10.63 -1.12
C VAL A 77 -3.59 -10.58 0.24
N GLN A 78 -3.25 -11.54 1.10
CA GLN A 78 -3.90 -11.73 2.40
C GLN A 78 -3.14 -11.02 3.53
N TYR A 79 -1.81 -10.94 3.42
CA TYR A 79 -0.98 -10.31 4.42
C TYR A 79 0.31 -9.75 3.83
N ILE A 80 0.80 -8.66 4.42
CA ILE A 80 2.04 -8.00 4.06
C ILE A 80 2.82 -7.70 5.35
N SER A 81 4.13 -7.92 5.31
CA SER A 81 5.10 -7.54 6.34
C SER A 81 6.25 -6.78 5.70
N PHE A 82 6.78 -5.79 6.42
CA PHE A 82 7.91 -4.97 5.98
C PHE A 82 9.09 -5.16 6.94
N ASP A 83 10.28 -5.36 6.40
CA ASP A 83 11.54 -5.35 7.16
C ASP A 83 12.23 -3.99 6.99
N PRO A 84 12.25 -3.14 8.04
CA PRO A 84 12.87 -1.82 7.95
C PRO A 84 14.40 -1.87 7.87
N ASN A 85 15.04 -3.00 8.22
CA ASN A 85 16.51 -3.09 8.18
C ASN A 85 17.03 -3.28 6.76
N HIS A 86 16.31 -4.05 5.94
CA HIS A 86 16.71 -4.38 4.56
C HIS A 86 15.81 -3.73 3.49
N GLY A 87 14.69 -3.12 3.89
CA GLY A 87 13.73 -2.53 2.96
C GLY A 87 12.94 -3.57 2.17
N TRP A 88 12.76 -4.78 2.72
CA TRP A 88 12.10 -5.89 2.03
C TRP A 88 10.63 -6.00 2.42
N ILE A 89 9.83 -6.51 1.50
CA ILE A 89 8.40 -6.74 1.69
C ILE A 89 8.13 -8.23 1.53
N ALA A 90 7.68 -8.88 2.60
CA ALA A 90 7.16 -10.24 2.51
C ALA A 90 5.63 -10.19 2.34
N SER A 91 5.10 -10.98 1.42
CA SER A 91 3.66 -11.08 1.18
C SER A 91 3.20 -12.54 1.02
N ILE A 92 1.95 -12.79 1.40
CA ILE A 92 1.26 -14.07 1.16
C ILE A 92 -0.04 -13.83 0.40
N GLY A 93 -0.35 -14.75 -0.50
CA GLY A 93 -1.56 -14.68 -1.33
C GLY A 93 -1.62 -15.83 -2.32
N GLY A 94 -2.83 -16.24 -2.71
CA GLY A 94 -3.02 -17.31 -3.69
C GLY A 94 -2.36 -18.66 -3.34
N GLY A 95 -2.09 -18.92 -2.06
CA GLY A 95 -1.40 -20.14 -1.60
C GLY A 95 0.14 -20.08 -1.69
N THR A 96 0.74 -18.93 -2.00
CA THR A 96 2.20 -18.74 -2.05
C THR A 96 2.67 -17.67 -1.08
N VAL A 97 3.98 -17.69 -0.79
CA VAL A 97 4.71 -16.65 -0.03
C VAL A 97 5.84 -16.12 -0.88
N HIS A 98 5.97 -14.80 -0.99
CA HIS A 98 7.06 -14.11 -1.69
C HIS A 98 7.71 -13.05 -0.79
N VAL A 99 8.97 -12.72 -1.09
CA VAL A 99 9.81 -11.69 -0.44
C VAL A 99 10.49 -10.87 -1.52
#